data_AF-A0A174SPA5-F1
#
_entry.id   AF-A0A174SPA5-F1
#
_cell.length_a   1.000
_cell.length_b   1.000
_cell.length_c   1.000
_cell.angle_alpha   90.00
_cell.angle_beta   90.00
_cell.angle_gamma   90.00
#
_symmetry.space_group_name_H-M   'P 1'
#
loop_
_entity.id
_entity.type
_entity.pdbx_description
1 polymer ?
#
loop_
_entity_poly.entity_id
_entity_poly.type
_entity_poly.pdbx_seq_one_letter_code
_entity_poly.pdbx_strand_id
1 'polypeptide(L)'
;MDAVSILMSFMIMFFANACGINVSISMMIIILLANVLLSVGTPGIPGGAIASFAALATMAGLPAGVMGVYISINTLCDMGATCVNVIGDMAGCVVLKEKIKLED
;
A
#
# COMPACT_ATOMS: atom_id res chain seq x y z
N MET A 1 3.21 -0.75 -7.31
CA MET A 1 2.01 -1.54 -6.98
C MET A 1 1.00 -0.59 -6.37
N ASP A 2 0.15 0.02 -7.18
CA ASP A 2 -0.62 1.20 -6.78
C ASP A 2 -1.72 0.86 -5.77
N ALA A 3 -2.42 -0.25 -5.97
CA ALA A 3 -3.50 -0.67 -5.09
C ALA A 3 -3.00 -1.08 -3.70
N VAL A 4 -1.82 -1.69 -3.62
CA VAL A 4 -1.20 -2.08 -2.34
C VAL A 4 -0.81 -0.83 -1.54
N SER A 5 -0.26 0.19 -2.21
CA SER A 5 0.04 1.46 -1.55
C SER A 5 -1.22 2.15 -1.03
N ILE A 6 -2.29 2.23 -1.82
CA ILE A 6 -3.56 2.82 -1.37
C ILE A 6 -4.10 2.08 -0.16
N LEU A 7 -4.11 0.74 -0.21
CA LEU A 7 -4.57 -0.11 0.89
C LEU A 7 -3.75 0.15 2.17
N MET A 8 -2.42 0.19 2.09
CA MET A 8 -1.55 0.43 3.25
C MET A 8 -1.80 1.79 3.90
N SER A 9 -1.90 2.86 3.10
CA SER A 9 -2.19 4.20 3.62
C SER A 9 -3.55 4.26 4.31
N PHE A 10 -4.56 3.60 3.75
CA PHE A 10 -5.87 3.48 4.38
C PHE A 10 -5.80 2.69 5.70
N MET A 11 -5.12 1.55 5.71
CA MET A 11 -5.01 0.68 6.89
C MET A 11 -4.29 1.39 8.04
N ILE A 12 -3.21 2.13 7.77
CA ILE A 12 -2.51 2.91 8.80
C ILE A 12 -3.45 3.92 9.46
N MET A 13 -4.23 4.65 8.65
CA MET A 13 -5.17 5.64 9.19
C MET A 13 -6.34 4.98 9.94
N PHE A 14 -6.83 3.85 9.44
CA PHE A 14 -7.86 3.05 10.10
C PHE A 14 -7.41 2.60 11.50
N PHE A 15 -6.25 1.96 11.59
CA PHE A 15 -5.75 1.47 12.88
C PHE A 15 -5.33 2.61 13.82
N ALA A 16 -4.81 3.73 13.29
CA ALA A 16 -4.50 4.89 14.12
C ALA A 16 -5.77 5.45 14.79
N ASN A 17 -6.86 5.59 14.04
CA ASN A 17 -8.15 5.99 14.61
C ASN A 17 -8.69 4.95 15.60
N ALA A 18 -8.59 3.65 15.28
CA ALA A 18 -9.04 2.57 16.16
C ALA A 18 -8.27 2.51 17.49
N CYS A 19 -6.98 2.88 17.48
CA CYS A 19 -6.13 2.94 18.67
C CYS A 19 -6.17 4.30 19.39
N GLY A 20 -6.95 5.28 18.90
CA GLY A 20 -6.99 6.63 19.47
C GLY A 20 -5.70 7.44 19.25
N ILE A 21 -4.87 7.05 18.27
CA ILE A 21 -3.63 7.74 17.92
C ILE A 21 -3.94 8.83 16.91
N ASN A 22 -3.57 10.06 17.25
CA ASN A 22 -3.73 11.19 16.34
C ASN A 22 -2.54 11.26 15.37
N VAL A 23 -2.79 10.98 14.10
CA VAL A 23 -1.79 11.18 13.02
C VAL A 23 -1.96 12.58 12.47
N SER A 24 -0.96 13.44 12.68
CA SER A 24 -0.97 14.79 12.14
C SER A 24 -0.90 14.79 10.61
N ILE A 25 -1.35 15.89 9.99
CA ILE A 25 -1.29 16.06 8.53
C ILE A 25 0.15 15.96 8.01
N SER A 26 1.11 16.56 8.71
CA SER A 26 2.53 16.44 8.36
C SER A 26 3.00 14.98 8.39
N MET A 27 2.54 14.20 9.37
CA MET A 27 2.89 12.80 9.47
C MET A 27 2.23 11.95 8.39
N MET A 28 0.98 12.26 8.02
CA MET A 28 0.31 11.60 6.88
C MET A 28 1.08 11.79 5.57
N ILE A 29 1.61 12.98 5.32
CA ILE A 29 2.44 13.25 4.12
C ILE A 29 3.71 12.41 4.14
N ILE A 30 4.39 12.32 5.30
CA ILE A 30 5.60 11.50 5.46
C ILE A 30 5.30 10.02 5.21
N ILE A 31 4.20 9.50 5.79
CA ILE A 31 3.75 8.11 5.61
C ILE A 31 3.45 7.84 4.13
N LEU A 32 2.79 8.78 3.45
CA LEU A 32 2.45 8.64 2.03
C LEU A 32 3.71 8.58 1.16
N LEU A 33 4.68 9.48 1.39
CA LEU A 33 5.96 9.46 0.68
C LEU A 33 6.76 8.17 0.95
N ALA A 34 6.83 7.74 2.21
CA ALA A 34 7.49 6.48 2.58
C ALA A 34 6.81 5.28 1.90
N ASN A 35 5.48 5.27 1.84
CA ASN A 35 4.70 4.21 1.22
C ASN A 35 4.93 4.14 -0.31
N VAL A 36 5.09 5.29 -0.98
CA VAL A 36 5.46 5.34 -2.41
C VAL A 36 6.84 4.70 -2.62
N LEU A 37 7.83 5.03 -1.77
CA LEU A 37 9.16 4.43 -1.85
C LEU A 37 9.14 2.92 -1.58
N LEU A 38 8.38 2.48 -0.58
CA LEU A 38 8.19 1.06 -0.24
C LEU A 38 7.56 0.28 -1.40
N SER A 39 6.56 0.86 -2.10
CA SER A 39 5.85 0.22 -3.22
C SER A 39 6.76 -0.24 -4.37
N VAL A 40 7.88 0.46 -4.57
CA VAL A 40 8.87 0.09 -5.58
C VAL A 40 9.72 -1.10 -5.13
N GLY A 41 9.97 -1.24 -3.82
CA GLY A 41 10.81 -2.28 -3.23
C GLY A 41 10.08 -3.59 -2.88
N THR A 42 8.75 -3.58 -2.76
CA THR A 42 7.94 -4.74 -2.37
C THR A 42 7.90 -5.92 -3.37
N PRO A 43 7.94 -5.75 -4.71
CA PRO A 43 7.67 -6.85 -5.65
C PRO A 43 8.60 -8.07 -5.57
N GLY A 44 9.80 -7.92 -5.00
CA GLY A 44 10.80 -9.00 -4.90
C GLY A 44 10.77 -9.82 -3.61
N ILE A 45 9.94 -9.47 -2.63
CA ILE A 45 10.04 -10.02 -1.27
C ILE A 45 8.80 -10.88 -0.95
N PRO A 46 8.96 -12.16 -0.57
CA PRO A 46 7.84 -12.97 -0.09
C PRO A 46 7.25 -12.35 1.18
N GLY A 47 5.95 -12.06 1.17
CA GLY A 47 5.29 -11.36 2.28
C GLY A 47 5.65 -9.87 2.38
N GLY A 48 6.12 -9.24 1.29
CA GLY A 48 6.54 -7.85 1.28
C GLY A 48 5.48 -6.85 1.79
N ALA A 49 4.19 -7.15 1.61
CA ALA A 49 3.11 -6.31 2.13
C ALA A 49 3.10 -6.25 3.68
N ILE A 50 3.37 -7.37 4.34
CA ILE A 50 3.44 -7.46 5.81
C ILE A 50 4.65 -6.67 6.32
N ALA A 51 5.81 -6.82 5.67
CA ALA A 51 7.02 -6.07 6.02
C ALA A 51 6.83 -4.55 5.83
N SER A 52 6.20 -4.15 4.73
CA SER A 52 5.94 -2.74 4.43
C SER A 52 4.96 -2.11 5.42
N PHE A 53 3.89 -2.83 5.78
CA PHE A 53 2.96 -2.37 6.81
C PHE A 53 3.64 -2.26 8.18
N ALA A 54 4.49 -3.21 8.56
CA ALA A 54 5.22 -3.14 9.84
C ALA A 54 6.11 -1.88 9.93
N ALA A 55 6.81 -1.54 8.84
CA ALA A 55 7.62 -0.32 8.78
C ALA A 55 6.74 0.95 8.92
N LEU A 56 5.66 1.03 8.15
CA LEU A 56 4.74 2.18 8.19
C LEU A 56 4.01 2.31 9.53
N ALA A 57 3.62 1.19 10.14
CA ALA A 57 2.96 1.15 11.45
C ALA A 57 3.89 1.64 12.56
N THR A 58 5.18 1.27 12.49
CA THR A 58 6.20 1.76 13.43
C THR A 58 6.40 3.26 13.26
N MET A 59 6.46 3.76 12.02
CA MET A 59 6.56 5.19 11.75
C MET A 59 5.37 5.94 12.32
N ALA A 60 4.15 5.44 12.09
CA ALA A 60 2.91 6.05 12.57
C ALA A 60 2.65 5.84 14.08
N GLY A 61 3.56 5.19 14.81
CA GLY A 61 3.48 5.01 16.25
C GLY A 61 2.42 4.01 16.72
N LEU A 62 2.01 3.07 15.86
CA LEU A 62 0.99 2.10 16.21
C LEU A 62 1.52 1.02 17.17
N PRO A 63 0.67 0.49 18.07
CA PRO A 63 1.06 -0.59 18.97
C PRO A 63 1.35 -1.87 18.17
N ALA A 64 2.34 -2.65 18.62
CA ALA A 64 2.72 -3.91 17.98
C ALA A 64 1.54 -4.92 17.87
N GLY A 65 0.56 -4.82 18.78
CA GLY A 65 -0.65 -5.65 18.76
C GLY A 65 -1.51 -5.48 17.48
N VAL A 66 -1.41 -4.34 16.80
CA VAL A 66 -2.11 -4.08 15.52
C VAL A 66 -1.64 -5.04 14.43
N MET A 67 -0.37 -5.47 14.48
CA MET A 67 0.19 -6.36 13.46
C MET A 67 -0.54 -7.70 13.39
N GLY A 68 -0.97 -8.23 14.53
CA GLY A 68 -1.73 -9.49 14.57
C GLY A 68 -3.09 -9.38 13.88
N VAL A 69 -3.77 -8.24 14.04
CA VAL A 69 -5.04 -7.96 13.36
C VAL A 69 -4.82 -7.70 11.88
N TYR A 70 -3.76 -6.99 11.50
CA TYR A 70 -3.43 -6.77 10.09
C TYR A 70 -3.14 -8.09 9.36
N ILE A 71 -2.31 -8.95 9.94
CA ILE A 71 -1.92 -10.22 9.32
C ILE A 71 -3.14 -11.12 9.07
N SER A 72 -4.12 -11.13 9.98
CA SER A 72 -5.31 -11.97 9.81
C SER A 72 -6.23 -11.51 8.67
N ILE A 73 -6.25 -10.22 8.35
CA ILE A 73 -7.05 -9.67 7.23
C ILE A 73 -6.24 -9.53 5.93
N ASN A 74 -4.90 -9.49 6.02
CA ASN A 74 -4.01 -9.19 4.89
C ASN A 74 -4.25 -10.13 3.72
N THR A 75 -4.46 -11.43 3.95
CA THR A 75 -4.71 -12.40 2.87
C THR A 75 -5.88 -12.01 1.97
N LEU A 76 -6.98 -11.54 2.56
CA LEU A 76 -8.16 -11.13 1.80
C LEU A 76 -7.91 -9.80 1.06
N CYS A 77 -7.34 -8.82 1.75
CA CYS A 77 -7.06 -7.51 1.17
C CYS A 77 -6.00 -7.57 0.06
N ASP A 78 -4.99 -8.43 0.19
CA ASP A 78 -3.89 -8.59 -0.76
C ASP A 78 -4.36 -9.22 -2.07
N MET A 79 -5.30 -10.17 -2.03
CA MET A 79 -5.95 -10.70 -3.23
C MET A 79 -6.68 -9.61 -4.01
N GLY A 80 -7.42 -8.73 -3.31
CA GLY A 80 -8.10 -7.59 -3.92
C GLY A 80 -7.11 -6.58 -4.52
N ALA A 81 -6.06 -6.23 -3.78
CA ALA A 81 -5.02 -5.33 -4.26
C ALA A 81 -4.29 -5.87 -5.50
N THR A 82 -4.03 -7.18 -5.54
CA THR A 82 -3.44 -7.85 -6.70
C THR A 82 -4.35 -7.73 -7.93
N CYS A 83 -5.65 -7.96 -7.78
CA CYS A 83 -6.60 -7.80 -8.89
C CYS A 83 -6.59 -6.36 -9.44
N VAL A 84 -6.63 -5.36 -8.56
CA VAL A 84 -6.65 -3.95 -8.96
C VAL A 84 -5.33 -3.53 -9.61
N ASN A 85 -4.18 -4.04 -9.14
CA ASN A 85 -2.89 -3.79 -9.77
C ASN A 85 -2.88 -4.27 -11.23
N VAL A 86 -3.35 -5.49 -11.49
CA VAL A 86 -3.42 -6.04 -12.86
C VAL A 86 -4.37 -5.22 -13.74
N ILE A 87 -5.49 -4.75 -13.19
CA ILE A 87 -6.41 -3.86 -13.91
C ILE A 87 -5.73 -2.52 -14.24
N GLY A 88 -4.96 -1.95 -13.31
CA GLY A 88 -4.19 -0.73 -13.53
C GLY A 88 -3.17 -0.88 -14.65
N ASP A 89 -2.41 -1.99 -14.65
CA ASP A 89 -1.42 -2.29 -15.70
C ASP A 89 -2.09 -2.44 -17.07
N MET A 90 -3.24 -3.14 -17.14
CA MET A 90 -4.02 -3.26 -18.38
C MET A 90 -4.52 -1.90 -18.88
N ALA A 91 -5.03 -1.05 -17.98
CA ALA A 91 -5.48 0.30 -18.33
C ALA A 91 -4.30 1.14 -18.85
N GLY A 92 -3.13 1.04 -18.22
CA GLY A 92 -1.89 1.67 -18.67
C GLY A 92 -1.52 1.23 -20.10
N CYS A 93 -1.57 -0.07 -20.39
CA CYS A 93 -1.31 -0.59 -21.74
C CYS A 93 -2.29 -0.04 -22.79
N VAL A 94 -3.58 0.05 -22.48
CA VAL A 94 -4.59 0.62 -23.40
C VAL A 94 -4.31 2.08 -23.70
N VAL A 95 -4.04 2.88 -22.66
CA VAL A 95 -3.70 4.31 -22.82
C VAL A 95 -2.41 4.47 -23.63
N LEU A 96 -1.39 3.65 -23.35
CA LEU A 96 -0.13 3.69 -24.06
C LEU A 96 -0.32 3.38 -25.56
N LYS A 97 -1.13 2.37 -25.89
CA LYS A 97 -1.47 2.02 -27.28
C LYS A 97 -2.18 3.15 -28.01
N GLU A 98 -3.05 3.92 -27.33
CA GLU A 98 -3.73 5.06 -27.93
C GLU A 98 -2.78 6.25 -28.17
N LYS A 99 -1.83 6.47 -27.24
CA LYS A 99 -0.93 7.63 -27.27
C LYS A 99 0.33 7.43 -28.10
N ILE A 100 0.84 6.19 -28.17
CA ILE A 100 2.06 5.86 -28.88
C ILE A 100 1.68 5.11 -30.16
N LYS A 101 1.95 5.74 -31.31
CA LYS A 101 2.02 5.02 -32.58
C LYS A 101 3.30 4.18 -32.56
N LEU A 102 3.15 2.89 -32.32
CA LEU A 102 4.24 1.95 -32.55
C LEU A 102 4.48 1.94 -34.06
N GLU A 103 5.66 2.37 -34.50
CA GLU A 103 6.13 2.10 -35.86
C GLU A 103 6.35 0.58 -35.96
N ASP A 104 5.74 -0.03 -36.98
CA ASP A 104 5.81 -1.48 -37.24
C ASP A 104 7.25 -1.97 -37.54
#